data_AF-A0A413I205-F1
#
_entry.id   AF-A0A413I205-F1
#
_cell.length_a   1.000
_cell.length_b   1.000
_cell.length_c   1.000
_cell.angle_alpha   90.00
_cell.angle_beta   90.00
_cell.angle_gamma   90.00
#
_symmetry.space_group_name_H-M   'P 1'
#
loop_
_entity.id
_entity.type
_entity.pdbx_description
1 polymer ?
#
loop_
_entity_poly.entity_id
_entity_poly.type
_entity_poly.pdbx_seq_one_letter_code
_entity_poly.pdbx_strand_id
1 'polypeptide(L)'
;MFMKKGDKIGIVACSNGLKEKSRQEMEHLKDTLEELGLIPVFSRYLYAGNGVESAGRRKRAEELMKFYRDEEIKGIFDVSGGDLANGVLPWLDYEEIKESGKAFWGYSDLTTVVNAITTKTGKPSVLYQIRNLIYRDGEEQRRRFRSFLDAERNDSLFHFPYEFLQGDAMSGILIGGNIRCFLKLAGTGYFPELTGKILLLEACGGGDAQLLTYFSQLEQLGAFQKVCGILLGTFTQLEREKGAEQVWRLLKDFVPEQLPVAKTAFIGHGTDSKAAVIGEKYCFCSQESNKNDRISHI
;
A
#
# COMPACT_ATOMS: atom_id res chain seq x y z
N MET A 1 7.37 11.37 -7.49
CA MET A 1 6.20 10.70 -8.09
C MET A 1 5.34 11.79 -8.71
N PHE A 2 5.18 11.79 -10.03
CA PHE A 2 4.58 12.92 -10.73
C PHE A 2 3.41 12.43 -11.57
N MET A 3 2.22 12.92 -11.25
CA MET A 3 1.01 12.78 -12.04
C MET A 3 0.21 14.07 -11.90
N LYS A 4 -0.35 14.56 -13.00
CA LYS A 4 -1.07 15.83 -13.07
C LYS A 4 -2.31 15.70 -13.93
N LYS A 5 -3.17 16.72 -13.90
CA LYS A 5 -4.32 16.84 -14.80
C LYS A 5 -3.86 16.76 -16.27
N GLY A 6 -4.61 16.02 -17.08
CA GLY A 6 -4.35 15.69 -18.47
C GLY A 6 -3.60 14.38 -18.68
N ASP A 7 -3.03 13.77 -17.64
CA ASP A 7 -2.26 12.54 -17.78
C ASP A 7 -3.17 11.32 -18.01
N LYS A 8 -2.71 10.39 -18.87
CA LYS A 8 -3.32 9.07 -19.00
C LYS A 8 -2.85 8.16 -17.87
N ILE A 9 -3.77 7.35 -17.34
CA ILE A 9 -3.46 6.38 -16.28
C ILE A 9 -3.96 5.00 -16.65
N GLY A 10 -3.19 3.97 -16.34
CA GLY A 10 -3.60 2.57 -16.55
C GLY A 10 -4.41 2.07 -15.36
N ILE A 11 -5.54 1.41 -15.60
CA ILE A 11 -6.35 0.73 -14.59
C ILE A 11 -6.27 -0.79 -14.81
N VAL A 12 -5.72 -1.54 -13.85
CA VAL A 12 -5.44 -2.98 -13.96
C VAL A 12 -6.06 -3.81 -12.84
N ALA A 13 -6.01 -5.14 -13.00
CA ALA A 13 -6.38 -6.11 -11.97
C ALA A 13 -5.36 -7.28 -11.94
N CYS A 14 -4.33 -7.17 -11.11
CA CYS A 14 -3.29 -8.19 -10.97
C CYS A 14 -3.63 -9.26 -9.93
N SER A 15 -4.63 -9.05 -9.08
CA SER A 15 -5.17 -10.03 -8.13
C SER A 15 -6.45 -10.68 -8.68
N ASN A 16 -7.44 -10.97 -7.83
CA ASN A 16 -8.71 -11.52 -8.26
C ASN A 16 -9.42 -10.54 -9.19
N GLY A 17 -9.92 -11.05 -10.32
CA GLY A 17 -10.75 -10.27 -11.23
C GLY A 17 -11.98 -9.74 -10.49
N LEU A 18 -12.40 -8.52 -10.83
CA LEU A 18 -13.60 -7.90 -10.30
C LEU A 18 -14.84 -8.70 -10.70
N LYS A 19 -15.84 -8.77 -9.82
CA LYS A 19 -17.11 -9.41 -10.17
C LYS A 19 -17.83 -8.56 -11.20
N GLU A 20 -18.62 -9.20 -12.07
CA GLU A 20 -19.38 -8.50 -13.11
C GLU A 20 -20.32 -7.41 -12.54
N LYS A 21 -20.86 -7.64 -11.33
CA LYS A 21 -21.66 -6.65 -10.60
C LYS A 21 -20.92 -5.36 -10.24
N SER A 22 -19.58 -5.36 -10.25
CA SER A 22 -18.76 -4.17 -9.99
C SER A 22 -18.55 -3.31 -11.24
N ARG A 23 -19.17 -3.64 -12.39
CA ARG A 23 -19.08 -2.79 -13.60
C ARG A 23 -19.52 -1.36 -13.33
N GLN A 24 -20.73 -1.17 -12.80
CA GLN A 24 -21.26 0.15 -12.49
C GLN A 24 -20.34 0.94 -11.55
N GLU A 25 -19.69 0.26 -10.59
CA GLU A 25 -18.68 0.89 -9.72
C GLU A 25 -17.47 1.36 -10.52
N MET A 26 -17.01 0.60 -11.52
CA MET A 26 -15.87 0.97 -12.37
C MET A 26 -16.22 2.05 -13.39
N GLU A 27 -17.44 2.06 -13.92
CA GLU A 27 -17.95 3.18 -14.70
C GLU A 27 -17.99 4.46 -13.84
N HIS A 28 -18.50 4.39 -12.60
CA HIS A 28 -18.50 5.54 -11.71
C HIS A 28 -17.07 6.01 -11.34
N LEU A 29 -16.14 5.07 -11.17
CA LEU A 29 -14.72 5.40 -10.96
C LEU A 29 -14.12 6.09 -12.18
N LYS A 30 -14.44 5.61 -13.40
CA LYS A 30 -14.02 6.25 -14.65
C LYS A 30 -14.47 7.70 -14.69
N ASP A 31 -15.76 7.95 -14.51
CA ASP A 31 -16.35 9.30 -14.55
C ASP A 31 -15.68 10.20 -13.49
N THR A 32 -15.50 9.68 -12.27
CA THR A 32 -14.82 10.40 -11.18
C THR A 32 -13.38 10.78 -11.53
N LEU A 33 -12.63 9.89 -12.19
CA LEU A 33 -11.25 10.16 -12.61
C LEU A 33 -11.20 11.18 -13.75
N GLU A 34 -12.15 11.14 -14.68
CA GLU A 34 -12.31 12.13 -15.75
C GLU A 34 -12.66 13.52 -15.18
N GLU A 35 -13.54 13.60 -14.19
CA GLU A 35 -13.86 14.84 -13.45
C GLU A 35 -12.66 15.40 -12.67
N LEU A 36 -11.78 14.54 -12.18
CA LEU A 36 -10.50 14.93 -11.56
C LEU A 36 -9.45 15.37 -12.59
N GLY A 37 -9.76 15.26 -13.88
CA GLY A 37 -8.92 15.69 -15.00
C GLY A 37 -7.92 14.65 -15.47
N LEU A 38 -8.12 13.36 -15.17
CA LEU A 38 -7.28 12.26 -15.67
C LEU A 38 -7.96 11.54 -16.83
N ILE A 39 -7.18 10.78 -17.61
CA ILE A 39 -7.69 9.98 -18.73
C ILE A 39 -7.46 8.50 -18.41
N PRO A 40 -8.43 7.81 -17.80
CA PRO A 40 -8.24 6.42 -17.38
C PRO A 40 -8.36 5.44 -18.56
N VAL A 41 -7.38 4.55 -18.68
CA VAL A 41 -7.32 3.47 -19.67
C VAL A 41 -7.45 2.13 -18.96
N PHE A 42 -8.59 1.47 -19.16
CA PHE A 42 -8.93 0.23 -18.46
C PHE A 42 -8.35 -0.99 -19.18
N SER A 43 -7.72 -1.90 -18.43
CA SER A 43 -7.25 -3.18 -18.95
C SER A 43 -8.44 -4.02 -19.47
N ARG A 44 -8.17 -4.86 -20.47
CA ARG A 44 -9.14 -5.81 -20.99
C ARG A 44 -9.51 -6.92 -19.99
N TYR A 45 -8.71 -7.07 -18.93
CA TYR A 45 -8.76 -8.19 -17.99
C TYR A 45 -9.11 -7.75 -16.56
N LEU A 46 -10.03 -6.80 -16.42
CA LEU A 46 -10.49 -6.34 -15.12
C LEU A 46 -11.48 -7.28 -14.43
N TYR A 47 -12.36 -7.95 -15.18
CA TYR A 47 -13.47 -8.72 -14.62
C TYR A 47 -13.21 -10.23 -14.65
N ALA A 48 -13.70 -10.92 -13.62
CA ALA A 48 -13.87 -12.37 -13.61
C ALA A 48 -14.92 -12.77 -14.68
N GLY A 49 -14.76 -13.93 -15.32
CA GLY A 49 -15.69 -14.39 -16.36
C GLY A 49 -15.38 -13.96 -17.80
N ASN A 50 -14.78 -12.78 -18.04
CA ASN A 50 -14.21 -12.41 -19.35
C ASN A 50 -12.82 -13.03 -19.59
N GLY A 51 -12.54 -14.13 -18.89
CA GLY A 51 -11.30 -14.88 -18.92
C GLY A 51 -10.18 -14.24 -18.09
N VAL A 52 -10.30 -14.20 -16.74
CA VAL A 52 -9.19 -13.87 -15.79
C VAL A 52 -9.23 -14.65 -14.48
N GLU A 53 -10.31 -15.34 -14.14
CA GLU A 53 -10.14 -16.57 -13.36
C GLU A 53 -9.34 -17.61 -14.20
N SER A 54 -9.25 -17.43 -15.53
CA SER A 54 -8.52 -18.25 -16.51
C SER A 54 -7.46 -17.53 -17.37
N ALA A 55 -7.21 -16.22 -17.21
CA ALA A 55 -6.15 -15.55 -18.00
C ALA A 55 -4.77 -16.17 -17.69
N GLY A 56 -4.63 -16.74 -16.50
CA GLY A 56 -3.36 -17.20 -15.97
C GLY A 56 -2.55 -16.01 -15.47
N ARG A 57 -1.80 -16.25 -14.40
CA ARG A 57 -0.90 -15.28 -13.77
C ARG A 57 -0.03 -14.50 -14.76
N ARG A 58 0.38 -15.14 -15.86
CA ARG A 58 1.19 -14.55 -16.94
C ARG A 58 0.45 -13.47 -17.73
N LYS A 59 -0.81 -13.70 -18.15
CA LYS A 59 -1.55 -12.68 -18.91
C LYS A 59 -1.85 -11.43 -18.08
N ARG A 60 -2.15 -11.58 -16.79
CA ARG A 60 -2.29 -10.41 -15.88
C ARG A 60 -0.99 -9.61 -15.80
N ALA A 61 0.16 -10.29 -15.73
CA ALA A 61 1.46 -9.64 -15.78
C ALA A 61 1.71 -8.94 -17.12
N GLU A 62 1.38 -9.59 -18.24
CA GLU A 62 1.52 -9.01 -19.58
C GLU A 62 0.66 -7.74 -19.75
N GLU A 63 -0.55 -7.71 -19.19
CA GLU A 63 -1.40 -6.51 -19.18
C GLU A 63 -0.82 -5.38 -18.35
N LEU A 64 -0.27 -5.69 -17.17
CA LEU A 64 0.46 -4.70 -16.38
C LEU A 64 1.65 -4.15 -17.17
N MET A 65 2.44 -5.03 -17.80
CA MET A 65 3.60 -4.62 -18.59
C MET A 65 3.24 -3.79 -19.82
N LYS A 66 2.05 -3.98 -20.42
CA LYS A 66 1.57 -3.09 -21.51
C LYS A 66 1.50 -1.63 -21.06
N PHE A 67 0.98 -1.37 -19.86
CA PHE A 67 0.93 0.00 -19.34
C PHE A 67 2.30 0.55 -18.92
N TYR A 68 3.23 -0.32 -18.50
CA TYR A 68 4.60 0.11 -18.27
C TYR A 68 5.33 0.50 -19.55
N ARG A 69 5.05 -0.19 -20.66
CA ARG A 69 5.64 0.08 -21.99
C ARG A 69 4.99 1.25 -22.72
N ASP A 70 3.76 1.59 -22.39
CA ASP A 70 3.05 2.72 -22.99
C ASP A 70 3.60 4.04 -22.42
N GLU A 71 4.21 4.87 -23.27
CA GLU A 71 4.78 6.16 -22.89
C GLU A 71 3.73 7.23 -22.57
N GLU A 72 2.49 7.08 -23.04
CA GLU A 72 1.40 8.02 -22.75
C GLU A 72 0.88 7.84 -21.32
N ILE A 73 0.98 6.64 -20.76
CA ILE A 73 0.58 6.34 -19.38
C ILE A 73 1.56 6.97 -18.40
N LYS A 74 1.09 7.67 -17.37
CA LYS A 74 1.93 8.31 -16.33
C LYS A 74 1.82 7.68 -14.95
N GLY A 75 0.77 6.91 -14.70
CA GLY A 75 0.57 6.15 -13.47
C GLY A 75 -0.26 4.90 -13.71
N ILE A 76 -0.06 3.87 -12.88
CA ILE A 76 -0.78 2.60 -12.99
C ILE A 76 -1.46 2.31 -11.66
N PHE A 77 -2.77 2.15 -11.68
CA PHE A 77 -3.59 1.84 -10.52
C PHE A 77 -4.19 0.46 -10.66
N ASP A 78 -3.98 -0.38 -9.66
CA ASP A 78 -4.62 -1.66 -9.59
C ASP A 78 -5.83 -1.59 -8.65
N VAL A 79 -7.01 -1.85 -9.23
CA VAL A 79 -8.32 -1.75 -8.56
C VAL A 79 -8.72 -3.06 -7.89
N SER A 80 -7.93 -4.11 -8.06
CA SER A 80 -8.20 -5.43 -7.52
C SER A 80 -7.71 -5.58 -6.08
N GLY A 81 -8.11 -6.69 -5.49
CA GLY A 81 -7.59 -7.22 -4.24
C GLY A 81 -7.89 -8.72 -4.21
N GLY A 82 -7.69 -9.35 -3.07
CA GLY A 82 -7.98 -10.77 -2.90
C GLY A 82 -6.74 -11.55 -2.51
N ASP A 83 -6.33 -12.50 -3.34
CA ASP A 83 -5.34 -13.51 -2.94
C ASP A 83 -4.32 -13.93 -4.00
N LEU A 84 -4.45 -13.46 -5.23
CA LEU A 84 -3.73 -14.01 -6.38
C LEU A 84 -2.59 -13.12 -6.92
N ALA A 85 -2.31 -11.96 -6.32
CA ALA A 85 -1.38 -10.97 -6.86
C ALA A 85 0.08 -11.47 -6.91
N ASN A 86 0.55 -12.20 -5.89
CA ASN A 86 1.90 -12.77 -5.88
C ASN A 86 2.19 -13.67 -7.10
N GLY A 87 1.15 -14.23 -7.73
CA GLY A 87 1.30 -15.04 -8.94
C GLY A 87 1.91 -14.29 -10.13
N VAL A 88 1.73 -12.96 -10.23
CA VAL A 88 2.23 -12.18 -11.38
C VAL A 88 3.74 -11.91 -11.31
N LEU A 89 4.32 -11.94 -10.11
CA LEU A 89 5.69 -11.47 -9.84
C LEU A 89 6.79 -12.09 -10.72
N PRO A 90 6.77 -13.41 -11.05
CA PRO A 90 7.78 -14.03 -11.91
C PRO A 90 7.72 -13.61 -13.38
N TRP A 91 6.67 -12.91 -13.79
CA TRP A 91 6.40 -12.56 -15.18
C TRP A 91 6.54 -11.05 -15.45
N LEU A 92 6.91 -10.27 -14.43
CA LEU A 92 7.18 -8.85 -14.56
C LEU A 92 8.62 -8.64 -15.02
N ASP A 93 8.79 -7.71 -15.96
CA ASP A 93 10.12 -7.21 -16.33
C ASP A 93 10.48 -6.03 -15.43
N TYR A 94 11.33 -6.29 -14.43
CA TYR A 94 11.68 -5.30 -13.43
C TYR A 94 12.61 -4.22 -13.96
N GLU A 95 13.39 -4.47 -15.02
CA GLU A 95 14.21 -3.42 -15.62
C GLU A 95 13.33 -2.44 -16.41
N GLU A 96 12.38 -2.93 -17.21
CA GLU A 96 11.41 -2.04 -17.87
C GLU A 96 10.59 -1.22 -16.86
N ILE A 97 10.15 -1.84 -15.74
CA ILE A 97 9.45 -1.11 -14.66
C ILE A 97 10.34 0.01 -14.12
N LYS A 98 11.60 -0.29 -13.82
CA LYS A 98 12.57 0.67 -13.27
C LYS A 98 12.85 1.83 -14.22
N GLU A 99 12.98 1.55 -15.52
CA GLU A 99 13.25 2.53 -16.57
C GLU A 99 12.04 3.41 -16.88
N SER A 100 10.82 2.88 -16.72
CA SER A 100 9.58 3.60 -17.03
C SER A 100 9.38 4.89 -16.23
N GLY A 101 9.92 4.97 -15.01
CA GLY A 101 9.67 6.04 -14.05
C GLY A 101 8.21 6.14 -13.55
N LYS A 102 7.33 5.20 -13.93
CA LYS A 102 5.92 5.17 -13.56
C LYS A 102 5.73 4.54 -12.19
N ALA A 103 4.89 5.14 -11.37
CA ALA A 103 4.56 4.58 -10.06
C ALA A 103 3.37 3.61 -10.16
N PHE A 104 3.50 2.48 -9.47
CA PHE A 104 2.41 1.53 -9.26
C PHE A 104 1.65 1.87 -7.98
N TRP A 105 0.34 1.92 -8.08
CA TRP A 105 -0.56 2.12 -6.96
C TRP A 105 -1.37 0.85 -6.74
N GLY A 106 -1.28 0.29 -5.53
CA GLY A 106 -2.01 -0.91 -5.17
C GLY A 106 -2.35 -0.94 -3.69
N TYR A 107 -3.18 -1.89 -3.29
CA TYR A 107 -3.65 -2.01 -1.93
C TYR A 107 -3.93 -3.48 -1.54
N SER A 108 -3.98 -3.79 -0.24
CA SER A 108 -4.34 -5.12 0.28
C SER A 108 -3.43 -6.23 -0.28
N ASP A 109 -3.94 -7.13 -1.12
CA ASP A 109 -3.16 -8.21 -1.74
C ASP A 109 -1.98 -7.72 -2.59
N LEU A 110 -2.12 -6.52 -3.15
CA LEU A 110 -1.10 -5.86 -3.95
C LEU A 110 0.06 -5.34 -3.10
N THR A 111 0.00 -5.48 -1.78
CA THR A 111 1.17 -5.46 -0.89
C THR A 111 2.30 -6.34 -1.45
N THR A 112 1.94 -7.47 -2.08
CA THR A 112 2.90 -8.33 -2.77
C THR A 112 3.63 -7.61 -3.92
N VAL A 113 2.89 -6.89 -4.77
CA VAL A 113 3.41 -6.19 -5.96
C VAL A 113 4.21 -4.94 -5.58
N VAL A 114 3.68 -4.09 -4.69
CA VAL A 114 4.36 -2.84 -4.26
C VAL A 114 5.72 -3.13 -3.60
N ASN A 115 5.81 -4.18 -2.78
CA ASN A 115 7.08 -4.57 -2.14
C ASN A 115 8.01 -5.27 -3.14
N ALA A 116 7.49 -6.10 -4.05
CA ALA A 116 8.31 -6.75 -5.08
C ALA A 116 8.95 -5.74 -6.03
N ILE A 117 8.18 -4.75 -6.53
CA ILE A 117 8.70 -3.67 -7.37
C ILE A 117 9.80 -2.92 -6.62
N THR A 118 9.53 -2.50 -5.39
CA THR A 118 10.51 -1.78 -4.56
C THR A 118 11.79 -2.59 -4.36
N THR A 119 11.66 -3.87 -4.03
CA THR A 119 12.79 -4.78 -3.77
C THR A 119 13.64 -5.02 -5.02
N LYS A 120 13.00 -5.18 -6.17
CA LYS A 120 13.69 -5.52 -7.43
C LYS A 120 14.27 -4.31 -8.14
N THR A 121 13.67 -3.13 -7.98
CA THR A 121 14.01 -1.95 -8.78
C THR A 121 14.64 -0.83 -7.97
N GLY A 122 14.46 -0.83 -6.64
CA GLY A 122 14.76 0.31 -5.76
C GLY A 122 13.84 1.51 -5.98
N LYS A 123 12.80 1.40 -6.81
CA LYS A 123 11.84 2.48 -7.08
C LYS A 123 10.62 2.36 -6.16
N PRO A 124 10.08 3.49 -5.68
CA PRO A 124 8.94 3.48 -4.80
C PRO A 124 7.66 3.05 -5.51
N SER A 125 6.73 2.50 -4.73
CA SER A 125 5.34 2.22 -5.13
C SER A 125 4.40 2.79 -4.07
N VAL A 126 3.12 2.94 -4.38
CA VAL A 126 2.14 3.51 -3.44
C VAL A 126 1.12 2.49 -2.99
N LEU A 127 0.99 2.38 -1.67
CA LEU A 127 -0.07 1.67 -1.01
C LEU A 127 -1.28 2.60 -0.85
N TYR A 128 -2.30 2.42 -1.70
CA TYR A 128 -3.54 3.21 -1.70
C TYR A 128 -4.63 2.54 -2.54
N GLN A 129 -5.88 2.60 -2.09
CA GLN A 129 -7.04 2.08 -2.82
C GLN A 129 -7.74 3.20 -3.60
N ILE A 130 -7.53 3.26 -4.92
CA ILE A 130 -8.13 4.30 -5.78
C ILE A 130 -9.66 4.27 -5.76
N ARG A 131 -10.27 3.13 -5.47
CA ARG A 131 -11.73 3.00 -5.35
C ARG A 131 -12.30 3.77 -4.15
N ASN A 132 -11.47 4.20 -3.20
CA ASN A 132 -11.92 5.07 -2.11
C ASN A 132 -12.51 6.39 -2.62
N LEU A 133 -12.17 6.83 -3.85
CA LEU A 133 -12.77 8.01 -4.49
C LEU A 133 -14.29 7.91 -4.71
N ILE A 134 -14.84 6.69 -4.75
CA ILE A 134 -16.25 6.42 -5.04
C ILE A 134 -17.00 5.72 -3.89
N TYR A 135 -16.35 5.57 -2.74
CA TYR A 135 -16.95 4.95 -1.56
C TYR A 135 -17.46 5.99 -0.57
N ARG A 136 -17.81 5.55 0.64
CA ARG A 136 -18.42 6.35 1.71
C ARG A 136 -17.71 7.69 1.93
N ASP A 137 -16.38 7.68 2.04
CA ASP A 137 -15.57 8.89 2.30
C ASP A 137 -15.06 9.55 1.00
N GLY A 138 -15.70 9.26 -0.14
CA GLY A 138 -15.22 9.62 -1.47
C GLY A 138 -15.08 11.12 -1.73
N GLU A 139 -15.94 11.96 -1.12
CA GLU A 139 -15.82 13.42 -1.27
C GLU A 139 -14.47 13.94 -0.73
N GLU A 140 -14.14 13.56 0.50
CA GLU A 140 -12.88 13.93 1.13
C GLU A 140 -11.68 13.29 0.39
N GLN A 141 -11.82 12.05 -0.08
CA GLN A 141 -10.76 11.40 -0.85
C GLN A 141 -10.52 12.08 -2.21
N ARG A 142 -11.57 12.50 -2.91
CA ARG A 142 -11.45 13.31 -4.13
C ARG A 142 -10.81 14.66 -3.85
N ARG A 143 -11.09 15.29 -2.71
CA ARG A 143 -10.43 16.54 -2.29
C ARG A 143 -8.93 16.33 -2.10
N ARG A 144 -8.53 15.30 -1.34
CA ARG A 144 -7.11 14.95 -1.11
C ARG A 144 -6.39 14.61 -2.41
N PHE A 145 -7.00 13.78 -3.25
CA PHE A 145 -6.42 13.36 -4.52
C PHE A 145 -6.30 14.52 -5.51
N ARG A 146 -7.24 15.46 -5.50
CA ARG A 146 -7.12 16.71 -6.27
C ARG A 146 -5.94 17.56 -5.81
N SER A 147 -5.77 17.76 -4.51
CA SER A 147 -4.60 18.46 -3.94
C SER A 147 -3.27 17.82 -4.37
N PHE A 148 -3.22 16.48 -4.41
CA PHE A 148 -2.08 15.74 -4.95
C PHE A 148 -1.82 16.07 -6.44
N LEU A 149 -2.86 16.01 -7.29
CA LEU A 149 -2.75 16.29 -8.73
C LEU A 149 -2.34 17.74 -9.03
N ASP A 150 -2.75 18.67 -8.17
CA ASP A 150 -2.41 20.09 -8.28
C ASP A 150 -1.05 20.43 -7.62
N ALA A 151 -0.32 19.41 -7.14
CA ALA A 151 0.97 19.54 -6.46
C ALA A 151 0.95 20.55 -5.30
N GLU A 152 -0.16 20.60 -4.56
CA GLU A 152 -0.32 21.51 -3.44
C GLU A 152 0.65 21.15 -2.30
N ARG A 153 1.30 22.16 -1.70
CA ARG A 153 2.26 21.98 -0.60
C ARG A 153 1.69 21.27 0.63
N ASN A 154 0.36 21.24 0.79
CA ASN A 154 -0.34 20.64 1.93
C ASN A 154 -1.12 19.38 1.52
N ASP A 155 -0.51 18.54 0.69
CA ASP A 155 -1.13 17.30 0.23
C ASP A 155 -1.42 16.34 1.39
N SER A 156 -2.65 16.37 1.87
CA SER A 156 -3.15 15.53 2.96
C SER A 156 -3.37 14.06 2.57
N LEU A 157 -3.15 13.67 1.30
CA LEU A 157 -3.23 12.27 0.87
C LEU A 157 -2.09 11.42 1.45
N PHE A 158 -0.87 11.95 1.54
CA PHE A 158 0.31 11.22 2.04
C PHE A 158 0.66 11.53 3.50
N HIS A 159 0.03 12.54 4.08
CA HIS A 159 0.26 12.94 5.48
C HIS A 159 -0.87 12.43 6.37
N PHE A 160 -0.54 11.53 7.30
CA PHE A 160 -1.49 10.93 8.24
C PHE A 160 -1.03 11.09 9.70
N PRO A 161 -1.96 11.38 10.63
CA PRO A 161 -1.70 11.32 12.06
C PRO A 161 -1.25 9.93 12.52
N TYR A 162 -0.43 9.88 13.55
CA TYR A 162 0.05 8.67 14.20
C TYR A 162 0.26 8.91 15.70
N GLU A 163 0.33 7.83 16.47
CA GLU A 163 0.57 7.82 17.91
C GLU A 163 1.56 6.69 18.25
N PHE A 164 2.54 6.95 19.13
CA PHE A 164 3.44 5.92 19.61
C PHE A 164 2.79 5.09 20.72
N LEU A 165 2.90 3.76 20.59
CA LEU A 165 2.54 2.78 21.61
C LEU A 165 3.75 2.35 22.45
N GLN A 166 4.94 2.40 21.84
CA GLN A 166 6.23 2.09 22.44
C GLN A 166 7.32 2.94 21.78
N GLY A 167 8.23 3.51 22.57
CA GLY A 167 9.22 4.48 22.09
C GLY A 167 8.61 5.82 21.69
N ASP A 168 9.41 6.71 21.12
CA ASP A 168 9.01 8.08 20.80
C ASP A 168 9.52 8.59 19.44
N ALA A 169 10.40 7.84 18.77
CA ALA A 169 10.89 8.17 17.44
C ALA A 169 11.28 6.93 16.65
N MET A 170 11.10 6.98 15.32
CA MET A 170 11.66 5.99 14.38
C MET A 170 11.92 6.64 13.01
N SER A 171 12.98 6.20 12.34
CA SER A 171 13.30 6.65 10.97
C SER A 171 13.88 5.51 10.15
N GLY A 172 13.35 5.33 8.94
CA GLY A 172 13.76 4.25 8.06
C GLY A 172 12.95 4.23 6.76
N ILE A 173 13.31 3.33 5.85
CA ILE A 173 12.53 3.13 4.61
C ILE A 173 11.28 2.32 4.95
N LEU A 174 10.11 2.80 4.52
CA LEU A 174 8.83 2.13 4.76
C LEU A 174 8.65 0.95 3.81
N ILE A 175 8.38 -0.23 4.38
CA ILE A 175 8.03 -1.46 3.66
C ILE A 175 6.80 -2.09 4.31
N GLY A 176 6.16 -3.07 3.67
CA GLY A 176 5.01 -3.77 4.23
C GLY A 176 3.68 -3.33 3.62
N GLY A 177 2.62 -3.32 4.43
CA GLY A 177 1.23 -3.20 4.02
C GLY A 177 0.38 -4.28 4.70
N ASN A 178 -0.45 -4.99 3.94
CA ASN A 178 -1.26 -6.07 4.46
C ASN A 178 -0.39 -7.22 4.98
N ILE A 179 -0.42 -7.50 6.28
CA ILE A 179 0.51 -8.45 6.93
C ILE A 179 0.52 -9.83 6.28
N ARG A 180 -0.67 -10.39 6.05
CA ARG A 180 -0.84 -11.71 5.43
C ARG A 180 -0.26 -11.74 4.02
N CYS A 181 -0.46 -10.67 3.25
CA CYS A 181 0.00 -10.60 1.86
C CYS A 181 1.50 -10.30 1.78
N PHE A 182 2.04 -9.48 2.69
CA PHE A 182 3.47 -9.29 2.84
C PHE A 182 4.19 -10.62 3.12
N LEU A 183 3.65 -11.44 4.01
CA LEU A 183 4.20 -12.74 4.38
C LEU A 183 4.19 -13.77 3.22
N LYS A 184 3.38 -13.58 2.18
CA LYS A 184 3.47 -14.41 0.94
C LYS A 184 4.81 -14.27 0.22
N LEU A 185 5.53 -13.18 0.45
CA LEU A 185 6.82 -12.95 -0.18
C LEU A 185 7.96 -13.67 0.55
N ALA A 186 7.77 -14.09 1.81
CA ALA A 186 8.80 -14.70 2.63
C ALA A 186 9.46 -15.91 1.93
N GLY A 187 10.78 -15.98 1.96
CA GLY A 187 11.55 -17.04 1.30
C GLY A 187 11.70 -16.88 -0.22
N THR A 188 11.18 -15.81 -0.81
CA THR A 188 11.33 -15.51 -2.25
C THR A 188 12.31 -14.36 -2.49
N GLY A 189 12.80 -14.23 -3.72
CA GLY A 189 13.61 -13.07 -4.13
C GLY A 189 12.84 -11.74 -4.27
N TYR A 190 11.57 -11.71 -3.83
CA TYR A 190 10.73 -10.51 -3.76
C TYR A 190 10.55 -9.99 -2.33
N PHE A 191 11.00 -10.76 -1.31
CA PHE A 191 10.97 -10.31 0.07
C PHE A 191 11.99 -9.20 0.28
N PRO A 192 11.59 -8.03 0.82
CA PRO A 192 12.53 -6.93 1.04
C PRO A 192 13.53 -7.27 2.15
N GLU A 193 14.70 -6.65 2.06
CA GLU A 193 15.62 -6.58 3.19
C GLU A 193 14.98 -5.70 4.29
N LEU A 194 15.06 -6.15 5.55
CA LEU A 194 14.34 -5.57 6.70
C LEU A 194 15.19 -4.64 7.58
N THR A 195 16.51 -4.75 7.53
CA THR A 195 17.47 -4.01 8.34
C THR A 195 17.30 -2.50 8.16
N GLY A 196 17.05 -1.79 9.25
CA GLY A 196 16.88 -0.33 9.24
C GLY A 196 15.63 0.14 8.49
N LYS A 197 14.64 -0.74 8.29
CA LYS A 197 13.35 -0.41 7.68
C LYS A 197 12.28 -0.18 8.74
N ILE A 198 11.26 0.59 8.39
CA ILE A 198 10.01 0.67 9.15
C ILE A 198 9.04 -0.33 8.52
N LEU A 199 8.53 -1.26 9.33
CA LEU A 199 7.57 -2.27 8.89
C LEU A 199 6.13 -1.79 9.11
N LEU A 200 5.43 -1.49 8.02
CA LEU A 200 4.00 -1.20 8.01
C LEU A 200 3.20 -2.50 8.04
N LEU A 201 2.27 -2.64 8.99
CA LEU A 201 1.39 -3.80 9.11
C LEU A 201 -0.07 -3.37 9.25
N GLU A 202 -0.94 -3.85 8.36
CA GLU A 202 -2.40 -3.74 8.46
C GLU A 202 -3.09 -5.08 8.14
N ALA A 203 -4.38 -5.21 8.48
CA ALA A 203 -5.18 -6.37 8.06
C ALA A 203 -6.67 -6.04 7.85
N CYS A 204 -7.27 -6.56 6.78
CA CYS A 204 -8.74 -6.51 6.61
C CYS A 204 -9.46 -7.44 7.60
N GLY A 205 -8.93 -8.66 7.69
CA GLY A 205 -9.55 -9.80 8.34
C GLY A 205 -8.50 -10.56 9.13
N GLY A 206 -8.96 -11.32 10.12
CA GLY A 206 -8.08 -12.05 11.03
C GLY A 206 -8.52 -11.90 12.47
N GLY A 207 -8.73 -13.03 13.16
CA GLY A 207 -8.85 -13.06 14.62
C GLY A 207 -7.49 -13.23 15.30
N ASP A 208 -7.49 -13.28 16.63
CA ASP A 208 -6.27 -13.39 17.45
C ASP A 208 -5.34 -14.50 16.98
N ALA A 209 -5.85 -15.72 16.77
CA ALA A 209 -5.04 -16.86 16.36
C ALA A 209 -4.34 -16.63 15.01
N GLN A 210 -4.99 -15.95 14.06
CA GLN A 210 -4.38 -15.65 12.76
C GLN A 210 -3.33 -14.56 12.87
N LEU A 211 -3.53 -13.53 13.70
CA LEU A 211 -2.50 -12.50 13.89
C LEU A 211 -1.30 -13.05 14.65
N LEU A 212 -1.52 -13.88 15.68
CA LEU A 212 -0.45 -14.54 16.41
C LEU A 212 0.42 -15.38 15.48
N THR A 213 -0.15 -16.14 14.54
CA THR A 213 0.65 -16.92 13.59
C THR A 213 1.45 -16.02 12.64
N TYR A 214 0.91 -14.87 12.23
CA TYR A 214 1.66 -13.90 11.43
C TYR A 214 2.81 -13.26 12.22
N PHE A 215 2.60 -12.89 13.49
CA PHE A 215 3.65 -12.36 14.35
C PHE A 215 4.72 -13.41 14.65
N SER A 216 4.35 -14.66 14.95
CA SER A 216 5.31 -15.76 15.07
C SER A 216 6.13 -15.96 13.79
N GLN A 217 5.51 -15.85 12.61
CA GLN A 217 6.25 -15.96 11.35
C GLN A 217 7.24 -14.81 11.16
N LEU A 218 6.84 -13.56 11.46
CA LEU A 218 7.73 -12.40 11.42
C LEU A 218 8.90 -12.54 12.42
N GLU A 219 8.64 -13.02 13.62
CA GLU A 219 9.66 -13.32 14.62
C GLU A 219 10.65 -14.38 14.11
N GLN A 220 10.16 -15.48 13.53
CA GLN A 220 11.01 -16.54 12.96
C GLN A 220 11.86 -16.07 11.77
N LEU A 221 11.42 -15.04 11.05
CA LEU A 221 12.20 -14.35 10.01
C LEU A 221 13.27 -13.39 10.59
N GLY A 222 13.25 -13.19 11.92
CA GLY A 222 14.05 -12.21 12.64
C GLY A 222 13.64 -10.77 12.34
N ALA A 223 12.39 -10.54 11.94
CA ALA A 223 11.94 -9.22 11.49
C ALA A 223 12.06 -8.18 12.60
N PHE A 224 11.60 -8.50 13.81
CA PHE A 224 11.56 -7.57 14.94
C PHE A 224 12.96 -7.20 15.47
N GLN A 225 14.00 -7.95 15.11
CA GLN A 225 15.40 -7.65 15.45
C GLN A 225 16.10 -6.82 14.35
N LYS A 226 15.56 -6.81 13.13
CA LYS A 226 16.16 -6.14 11.96
C LYS A 226 15.56 -4.77 11.70
N VAL A 227 14.23 -4.65 11.82
CA VAL A 227 13.51 -3.40 11.55
C VAL A 227 13.85 -2.36 12.63
N CYS A 228 13.82 -1.08 12.25
CA CYS A 228 14.06 0.04 13.17
C CYS A 228 12.77 0.63 13.75
N GLY A 229 11.61 0.10 13.36
CA GLY A 229 10.32 0.46 13.91
C GLY A 229 9.16 -0.25 13.21
N ILE A 230 7.99 -0.23 13.84
CA ILE A 230 6.76 -0.79 13.30
C ILE A 230 5.70 0.33 13.25
N LEU A 231 5.04 0.45 12.11
CA LEU A 231 3.84 1.26 11.96
C LEU A 231 2.64 0.33 11.80
N LEU A 232 1.74 0.34 12.78
CA LEU A 232 0.46 -0.37 12.70
C LEU A 232 -0.54 0.51 11.98
N GLY A 233 -1.05 0.02 10.85
CA GLY A 233 -2.30 0.50 10.28
C GLY A 233 -3.48 -0.12 11.03
N THR A 234 -4.63 -0.17 10.36
CA THR A 234 -5.86 -0.73 10.92
C THR A 234 -5.93 -2.24 10.72
N PHE A 235 -6.37 -2.94 11.76
CA PHE A 235 -6.70 -4.37 11.73
C PHE A 235 -8.23 -4.51 11.76
N THR A 236 -8.87 -4.16 10.64
CA THR A 236 -10.28 -3.80 10.53
C THR A 236 -11.25 -4.77 11.21
N GLN A 237 -11.14 -6.08 10.96
CA GLN A 237 -12.00 -7.07 11.62
C GLN A 237 -11.75 -7.14 13.13
N LEU A 238 -10.48 -7.27 13.53
CA LEU A 238 -10.12 -7.46 14.92
C LEU A 238 -10.49 -6.24 15.77
N GLU A 239 -10.21 -5.04 15.28
CA GLU A 239 -10.53 -3.81 16.00
C GLU A 239 -12.04 -3.60 16.14
N ARG A 240 -12.82 -3.96 15.12
CA ARG A 240 -14.29 -3.92 15.20
C ARG A 240 -14.83 -4.89 16.25
N GLU A 241 -14.22 -6.07 16.38
CA GLU A 241 -14.70 -7.13 17.28
C GLU A 241 -14.17 -6.99 18.71
N LYS A 242 -12.97 -6.44 18.90
CA LYS A 242 -12.24 -6.46 20.18
C LYS A 242 -11.62 -5.12 20.60
N GLY A 243 -11.74 -4.09 19.78
CA GLY A 243 -11.19 -2.76 20.02
C GLY A 243 -9.76 -2.58 19.51
N ALA A 244 -9.38 -1.31 19.28
CA ALA A 244 -8.10 -0.90 18.70
C ALA A 244 -6.86 -1.41 19.47
N GLU A 245 -6.97 -1.52 20.79
CA GLU A 245 -5.84 -1.94 21.65
C GLU A 245 -5.50 -3.42 21.54
N GLN A 246 -6.38 -4.25 20.96
CA GLN A 246 -6.16 -5.70 20.91
C GLN A 246 -4.95 -6.06 20.04
N VAL A 247 -4.70 -5.33 18.94
CA VAL A 247 -3.55 -5.57 18.07
C VAL A 247 -2.25 -5.42 18.85
N TRP A 248 -2.12 -4.31 19.60
CA TRP A 248 -0.95 -4.04 20.42
C TRP A 248 -0.76 -5.10 21.50
N ARG A 249 -1.83 -5.52 22.18
CA ARG A 249 -1.77 -6.58 23.19
C ARG A 249 -1.23 -7.91 22.63
N LEU A 250 -1.54 -8.23 21.38
CA LEU A 250 -1.04 -9.44 20.72
C LEU A 250 0.41 -9.27 20.25
N LEU A 251 0.80 -8.07 19.78
CA LEU A 251 2.14 -7.80 19.24
C LEU A 251 3.20 -7.60 20.33
N LYS A 252 2.85 -6.99 21.46
CA LYS A 252 3.81 -6.53 22.48
C LYS A 252 4.76 -7.63 22.96
N ASP A 253 4.28 -8.88 23.02
CA ASP A 253 5.05 -10.02 23.54
C ASP A 253 6.10 -10.54 22.53
N PHE A 254 6.01 -10.12 21.26
CA PHE A 254 6.95 -10.48 20.20
C PHE A 254 8.04 -9.42 19.95
N VAL A 255 7.78 -8.16 20.31
CA VAL A 255 8.65 -7.04 19.98
C VAL A 255 9.61 -6.73 21.14
N PRO A 256 10.90 -6.47 20.87
CA PRO A 256 11.82 -6.01 21.91
C PRO A 256 11.37 -4.66 22.49
N GLU A 257 11.63 -4.41 23.77
CA GLU A 257 11.22 -3.17 24.47
C GLU A 257 11.77 -1.89 23.80
N GLN A 258 12.95 -1.98 23.20
CA GLN A 258 13.61 -0.87 22.52
C GLN A 258 13.08 -0.60 21.10
N LEU A 259 12.28 -1.51 20.52
CA LEU A 259 11.77 -1.34 19.16
C LEU A 259 10.60 -0.35 19.16
N PRO A 260 10.68 0.81 18.49
CA PRO A 260 9.57 1.75 18.47
C PRO A 260 8.38 1.19 17.69
N VAL A 261 7.18 1.39 18.23
CA VAL A 261 5.92 0.99 17.60
C VAL A 261 4.96 2.16 17.64
N ALA A 262 4.47 2.56 16.47
CA ALA A 262 3.42 3.56 16.33
C ALA A 262 2.18 2.96 15.65
N LYS A 263 1.03 3.61 15.83
CA LYS A 263 -0.22 3.27 15.15
C LYS A 263 -0.80 4.46 14.38
N THR A 264 -1.54 4.19 13.31
CA THR A 264 -2.34 5.15 12.56
C THR A 264 -3.67 4.54 12.15
N ALA A 265 -4.75 5.33 12.24
CA ALA A 265 -6.07 4.93 11.76
C ALA A 265 -6.26 5.10 10.25
N PHE A 266 -5.27 5.68 9.55
CA PHE A 266 -5.42 6.14 8.16
C PHE A 266 -4.73 5.25 7.14
N ILE A 267 -4.28 4.04 7.51
CA ILE A 267 -3.79 3.04 6.56
C ILE A 267 -4.49 1.72 6.85
N GLY A 268 -5.10 1.11 5.83
CA GLY A 268 -5.81 -0.16 5.92
C GLY A 268 -7.14 -0.12 5.16
N HIS A 269 -8.13 -0.93 5.56
CA HIS A 269 -9.31 -1.19 4.72
C HIS A 269 -10.44 -0.16 4.89
N GLY A 270 -10.17 0.94 5.62
CA GLY A 270 -11.08 2.09 5.73
C GLY A 270 -11.22 2.85 4.41
N THR A 271 -12.41 3.38 4.15
CA THR A 271 -12.70 4.19 2.95
C THR A 271 -12.05 5.58 3.01
N ASP A 272 -11.64 6.03 4.19
CA ASP A 272 -10.90 7.25 4.49
C ASP A 272 -9.37 7.06 4.49
N SER A 273 -8.89 5.84 4.19
CA SER A 273 -7.47 5.50 4.18
C SER A 273 -6.67 6.36 3.21
N LYS A 274 -5.54 6.84 3.69
CA LYS A 274 -4.56 7.67 3.02
C LYS A 274 -3.53 6.82 2.29
N ALA A 275 -2.66 7.47 1.53
CA ALA A 275 -1.60 6.82 0.77
C ALA A 275 -0.31 6.71 1.59
N ALA A 276 0.39 5.58 1.45
CA ALA A 276 1.75 5.41 1.95
C ALA A 276 2.69 5.03 0.82
N VAL A 277 3.85 5.67 0.74
CA VAL A 277 4.85 5.39 -0.30
C VAL A 277 5.81 4.31 0.20
N ILE A 278 5.66 3.11 -0.34
CA ILE A 278 6.55 1.98 -0.06
C ILE A 278 7.87 2.20 -0.80
N GLY A 279 8.99 2.06 -0.08
CA GLY A 279 10.33 2.29 -0.59
C GLY A 279 10.90 3.68 -0.32
N GLU A 280 10.13 4.59 0.28
CA GLU A 280 10.61 5.93 0.68
C GLU A 280 10.99 5.99 2.17
N LYS A 281 11.82 6.98 2.52
CA LYS A 281 12.22 7.23 3.91
C LYS A 281 11.12 7.98 4.65
N TYR A 282 10.76 7.49 5.83
CA TYR A 282 9.88 8.15 6.78
C TYR A 282 10.62 8.49 8.06
N CYS A 283 10.19 9.56 8.73
CA CYS A 283 10.63 9.97 10.06
C CYS A 283 9.40 10.25 10.91
N PHE A 284 9.22 9.48 11.98
CA PHE A 284 8.15 9.65 12.95
C PHE A 284 8.76 10.05 14.29
N CYS A 285 8.18 11.05 14.96
CA CYS A 285 8.58 11.50 16.29
C CYS A 285 7.37 11.97 17.09
N SER A 286 7.39 11.76 18.41
CA SER A 286 6.35 12.25 19.31
C SER A 286 6.33 13.79 19.31
N GLN A 287 5.17 14.41 19.47
CA GLN A 287 5.07 15.87 19.52
C GLN A 287 5.84 16.49 20.70
N GLU A 288 6.17 15.71 21.73
CA GLU A 288 6.95 16.16 22.90
C GLU A 288 8.45 16.28 22.61
N SER A 289 9.00 15.45 21.72
CA SER A 289 10.42 15.50 21.35
C SER A 289 10.81 16.76 20.54
N ASN A 290 9.84 17.41 19.88
CA ASN A 290 10.04 18.68 19.16
C ASN A 290 10.22 19.92 20.08
N LYS A 291 10.07 19.79 21.41
CA LYS A 291 10.31 20.92 22.33
C LYS A 291 11.78 21.17 22.64
N ASN A 292 12.66 20.19 22.42
CA ASN A 292 14.10 20.33 22.74
C ASN A 292 14.99 20.73 21.54
N ASP A 293 14.48 20.71 20.31
CA ASP A 293 15.26 21.04 19.10
C ASP A 293 15.02 22.47 18.55
N ARG A 294 14.43 23.38 19.35
CA ARG A 294 14.45 24.82 19.04
C ARG A 294 15.75 25.51 19.50
N ILE A 295 16.92 24.93 19.21
CA ILE A 295 18.19 25.68 19.14
C ILE A 295 19.09 25.05 18.06
N SER A 296 18.89 25.45 16.81
CA SER A 296 19.98 25.91 15.92
C SER A 296 19.41 26.28 14.55
N HIS A 297 19.32 27.58 14.33
CA HIS A 297 19.20 28.20 13.01
C HIS A 297 20.47 27.96 12.18
N ILE A 298 20.33 27.62 10.90
CA ILE A 298 20.65 28.41 9.69
C ILE A 298 20.38 27.53 8.47
#